data_AF-A0A350AJI5-F1
#
_entry.id   AF-A0A350AJI5-F1
#
_cell.length_a   1.000
_cell.length_b   1.000
_cell.length_c   1.000
_cell.angle_alpha   90.00
_cell.angle_beta   90.00
_cell.angle_gamma   90.00
#
_symmetry.space_group_name_H-M   'P 1'
#
loop_
_entity.id
_entity.type
_entity.pdbx_description
1 polymer ?
#
loop_
_entity_poly.entity_id
_entity_poly.type
_entity_poly.pdbx_seq_one_letter_code
_entity_poly.pdbx_strand_id
1 'polypeptide(L)' 'MLRTLEIRDMLLIDRLDLAFQPGLNVLTGETGAGKSILLDSLGFV' A
#
# COMPACT_ATOMS: atom_id res chain seq x y z
N MET A 1 15.95 -0.77 -1.08
CA MET A 1 14.94 0.31 -1.12
C MET A 1 13.74 -0.20 -1.88
N LEU A 2 12.54 -0.04 -1.33
CA LEU A 2 11.31 -0.48 -1.96
C LEU A 2 11.06 0.36 -3.23
N ARG A 3 10.78 -0.29 -4.36
CA ARG A 3 10.57 0.39 -5.65
C ARG A 3 9.12 0.31 -6.12
N THR A 4 8.51 -0.85 -5.95
CA THR A 4 7.13 -1.12 -6.36
C THR A 4 6.45 -1.98 -5.29
N LEU A 5 5.13 -1.85 -5.21
CA LEU A 5 4.23 -2.71 -4.45
C LEU A 5 3.09 -3.14 -5.39
N GLU A 6 3.01 -4.43 -5.65
CA GLU A 6 1.88 -5.04 -6.34
C GLU A 6 1.05 -5.84 -5.33
N ILE A 7 -0.26 -5.59 -5.30
CA ILE A 7 -1.21 -6.33 -4.48
C ILE A 7 -2.28 -6.90 -5.40
N ARG A 8 -2.66 -8.16 -5.16
CA ARG A 8 -3.71 -8.87 -5.89
C ARG A 8 -4.55 -9.66 -4.89
N ASP A 9 -5.86 -9.62 -5.06
CA ASP A 9 -6.83 -10.42 -4.32
C ASP A 9 -6.66 -10.36 -2.78
N MET A 10 -6.43 -9.16 -2.24
CA MET A 10 -6.17 -8.95 -0.80
C MET A 10 -7.25 -8.07 -0.16
N LEU A 11 -8.04 -8.67 0.75
CA LEU A 11 -9.14 -8.00 1.46
C LEU A 11 -10.10 -7.29 0.49
N LEU A 12 -10.02 -5.96 0.39
CA LEU A 12 -10.85 -5.11 -0.47
C LEU A 12 -10.12 -4.67 -1.76
N ILE A 13 -8.88 -5.12 -1.95
CA ILE A 13 -8.02 -4.74 -3.06
C ILE A 13 -7.98 -5.89 -4.07
N ASP A 14 -8.71 -5.76 -5.17
CA ASP A 14 -8.64 -6.72 -6.29
C ASP A 14 -7.29 -6.62 -6.99
N ARG A 15 -6.85 -5.39 -7.28
CA ARG A 15 -5.55 -5.11 -7.88
C ARG A 15 -5.05 -3.71 -7.52
N LEU A 16 -3.80 -3.63 -7.08
CA LEU A 16 -3.06 -2.37 -6.89
C LEU A 16 -1.65 -2.50 -7.47
N ASP A 17 -1.20 -1.45 -8.14
CA ASP A 17 0.18 -1.29 -8.59
C ASP A 17 0.66 0.10 -8.15
N LEU A 18 1.71 0.14 -7.34
CA LEU A 18 2.20 1.38 -6.73
C LEU A 18 3.72 1.48 -6.87
N ALA A 19 4.19 2.53 -7.52
CA ALA A 19 5.62 2.84 -7.64
C ALA A 19 6.05 3.86 -6.58
N PHE A 20 7.09 3.53 -5.82
CA PHE A 20 7.67 4.41 -4.81
C PHE A 20 8.69 5.36 -5.43
N GLN A 21 8.69 6.60 -4.94
CA GLN A 21 9.69 7.59 -5.30
C GLN A 21 10.79 7.65 -4.23
N PRO A 22 11.99 8.15 -4.58
CA PRO A 22 12.99 8.49 -3.58
C PRO A 22 12.47 9.50 -2.54
N GLY A 23 12.98 9.40 -1.32
CA GLY A 23 12.58 10.30 -0.22
C GLY A 23 11.34 9.81 0.53
N LEU A 24 10.53 10.75 1.00
CA LEU A 24 9.35 10.48 1.82
C LEU A 24 8.13 10.26 0.94
N ASN A 25 7.55 9.05 1.00
CA ASN A 25 6.25 8.74 0.41
C ASN A 25 5.21 8.83 1.51
N VAL A 26 4.18 9.66 1.34
CA VAL A 26 3.12 9.85 2.35
C VAL A 26 1.84 9.20 1.84
N LEU A 27 1.31 8.24 2.61
CA LEU A 27 0.02 7.61 2.34
C LEU A 27 -1.08 8.32 3.13
N THR A 28 -2.04 8.93 2.42
CA THR A 28 -3.17 9.66 3.00
C THR A 28 -4.50 9.01 2.64
N GLY A 29 -5.58 9.48 3.26
CA GLY A 29 -6.95 9.00 3.00
C GLY A 29 -7.81 9.06 4.26
N GLU A 30 -9.09 8.77 4.14
CA GLU A 30 -10.04 8.70 5.26
C GLU A 30 -9.96 7.35 6.01
N THR A 31 -10.71 7.22 7.10
CA THR A 31 -10.87 5.94 7.81
C THR A 31 -11.62 4.97 6.90
N GLY A 32 -11.12 3.74 6.77
CA GLY A 32 -11.70 2.73 5.88
C GLY A 32 -11.21 2.78 4.43
N ALA A 33 -10.39 3.77 4.05
CA ALA A 33 -9.82 3.88 2.69
C ALA A 33 -8.76 2.81 2.33
N GLY A 34 -8.56 1.80 3.18
CA GLY A 34 -7.62 0.70 2.90
C GLY A 34 -6.14 0.97 3.24
N LYS A 35 -5.84 2.05 3.97
CA LYS A 35 -4.44 2.37 4.36
C LYS A 35 -3.77 1.27 5.19
N SER A 36 -4.49 0.69 6.16
CA SER A 36 -3.94 -0.41 6.98
C SER A 36 -3.65 -1.66 6.15
N ILE A 37 -4.51 -1.97 5.17
CA ILE A 37 -4.30 -3.08 4.24
C ILE A 37 -2.95 -2.93 3.52
N LEU A 38 -2.63 -1.71 3.07
CA LEU A 38 -1.35 -1.41 2.44
C LEU A 38 -0.16 -1.59 3.38
N LEU A 39 -0.30 -1.21 4.66
CA LEU A 39 0.74 -1.40 5.66
C LEU A 39 0.95 -2.89 5.98
N ASP A 40 -0.14 -3.65 6.08
CA ASP A 40 -0.11 -5.11 6.27
C ASP A 40 0.60 -5.80 5.10
N SER A 41 0.33 -5.36 3.85
CA SER A 41 1.02 -5.87 2.65
C SER A 41 2.53 -5.59 2.65
N LEU A 42 2.96 -4.54 3.33
CA LEU A 42 4.39 -4.21 3.50
C LEU A 42 5.05 -5.01 4.64
N GLY A 43 4.29 -5.81 5.37
CA GLY A 43 4.79 -6.64 6.47
C GLY A 43 4.97 -5.89 7.80
N PHE A 44 4.37 -4.70 7.94
CA PHE A 44 4.28 -4.03 9.24
C PHE A 44 3.14 -4.67 10.04
N VAL A 45 3.49 -5.34 11.15
CA VAL A 45 2.54 -5.95 12.10
C VAL A 45 2.12 -4.92 13.14
#